data_AF-A0A819UZL1-F1
#
_entry.id   AF-A0A819UZL1-F1
#
_cell.length_a   1.000
_cell.length_b   1.000
_cell.length_c   1.000
_cell.angle_alpha   90.00
_cell.angle_beta   90.00
_cell.angle_gamma   90.00
#
_symmetry.space_group_name_H-M   'P 1'
#
loop_
_entity.id
_entity.type
_entity.pdbx_description
1 polymer ?
#
loop_
_entity_poly.entity_id
_entity_poly.type
_entity_poly.pdbx_seq_one_letter_code
_entity_poly.pdbx_strand_id
1 'polypeptide(L)'
;MVHIYKYYGQSNQQKEIVTLRLSSNQEMIDVCKVEFDDDVEQKSKNKPTYDQDSNTTIHSNVICDGCDMSPIKGDRYRCLFCPDIDFCQSCKSASRTNYETNHQYNHPLLCIKDSSEYSESFYLQNRTDIDHTNIQCNSCFIKPIIGIRYQCNCGINLCEKCEFTGLHDQSHQRTKITNPI
;
A
#
# COMPACT_ATOMS: atom_id res chain seq x y z
N MET A 1 -14.67 -7.22 -5.02
CA MET A 1 -14.87 -7.65 -3.62
C MET A 1 -13.51 -7.80 -2.96
N VAL A 2 -13.02 -6.79 -2.26
CA VAL A 2 -11.76 -6.89 -1.49
C VAL A 2 -12.00 -6.24 -0.14
N HIS A 3 -11.61 -6.96 0.92
CA HIS A 3 -11.86 -6.66 2.32
C HIS A 3 -10.91 -5.54 2.81
N ILE A 4 -11.38 -4.69 3.74
CA ILE A 4 -10.87 -3.37 4.17
C ILE A 4 -10.84 -3.30 5.71
N TYR A 5 -9.88 -2.61 6.35
CA TYR A 5 -10.16 -1.72 7.52
C TYR A 5 -9.24 -0.50 7.64
N LYS A 6 -9.80 0.62 8.14
CA LYS A 6 -9.09 1.82 8.62
C LYS A 6 -8.97 1.84 10.16
N TYR A 7 -7.92 2.53 10.62
CA TYR A 7 -7.59 2.82 12.01
C TYR A 7 -8.48 3.94 12.61
N TYR A 8 -9.19 3.66 13.72
CA TYR A 8 -9.45 4.65 14.78
C TYR A 8 -9.69 3.93 16.12
N GLY A 9 -8.70 3.90 17.02
CA GLY A 9 -8.95 3.53 18.42
C GLY A 9 -7.72 3.25 19.28
N GLN A 10 -7.90 3.49 20.58
CA GLN A 10 -6.93 3.30 21.67
C GLN A 10 -6.42 1.85 21.79
N SER A 11 -5.45 1.64 22.69
CA SER A 11 -4.90 0.34 23.08
C SER A 11 -5.98 -0.75 23.21
N ASN A 12 -5.89 -1.80 22.39
CA ASN A 12 -6.71 -3.03 22.32
C ASN A 12 -7.71 -3.20 21.16
N GLN A 13 -7.54 -2.51 20.01
CA GLN A 13 -8.28 -2.85 18.78
C GLN A 13 -7.45 -3.63 17.75
N GLN A 14 -8.12 -4.51 16.99
CA GLN A 14 -7.53 -5.46 16.03
C GLN A 14 -6.98 -4.74 14.78
N LYS A 15 -5.80 -5.18 14.29
CA LYS A 15 -5.06 -4.59 13.17
C LYS A 15 -5.36 -5.35 11.87
N GLU A 16 -5.65 -4.65 10.77
CA GLU A 16 -6.07 -5.27 9.52
C GLU A 16 -5.41 -4.66 8.27
N ILE A 17 -5.43 -5.41 7.17
CA ILE A 17 -4.67 -5.14 5.93
C ILE A 17 -5.55 -4.37 4.93
N VAL A 18 -5.06 -3.23 4.42
CA VAL A 18 -5.78 -2.41 3.44
C VAL A 18 -5.29 -2.71 2.02
N THR A 19 -6.24 -2.90 1.10
CA THR A 19 -5.96 -2.81 -0.34
C THR A 19 -6.54 -1.51 -0.89
N LEU A 20 -5.67 -0.66 -1.45
CA LEU A 20 -6.08 0.61 -2.05
C LEU A 20 -6.12 0.51 -3.57
N ARG A 21 -6.86 1.42 -4.20
CA ARG A 21 -6.85 1.63 -5.66
C ARG A 21 -6.33 3.03 -5.99
N LEU A 22 -5.62 3.15 -7.09
CA LEU A 22 -5.37 4.45 -7.72
C LEU A 22 -6.64 4.89 -8.45
N SER A 23 -7.01 6.15 -8.27
CA SER A 23 -8.03 6.80 -9.08
C SER A 23 -7.44 7.28 -10.40
N SER A 24 -8.32 7.64 -11.34
CA SER A 24 -7.95 8.30 -12.60
C SER A 24 -7.09 9.57 -12.40
N ASN A 25 -7.19 10.19 -11.22
CA ASN A 25 -6.44 11.40 -10.86
C ASN A 25 -5.11 11.06 -10.15
N GLN A 26 -4.67 9.80 -10.17
CA GLN A 26 -3.46 9.30 -9.50
C GLN A 26 -3.47 9.47 -7.97
N GLU A 27 -4.65 9.70 -7.40
CA GLU A 27 -4.86 9.75 -5.96
C GLU A 27 -5.23 8.37 -5.44
N MET A 28 -4.73 8.04 -4.26
CA MET A 28 -5.15 6.83 -3.56
C MET A 28 -6.54 7.07 -2.97
N ILE A 29 -7.54 6.36 -3.47
CA ILE A 29 -8.93 6.49 -2.99
C ILE A 29 -9.34 5.22 -2.23
N ASP A 30 -9.92 5.41 -1.05
CA ASP A 30 -10.57 4.34 -0.29
C ASP A 30 -11.84 3.88 -1.00
N VAL A 31 -12.10 2.58 -1.00
CA VAL A 31 -13.40 2.08 -1.45
C VAL A 31 -14.42 2.29 -0.30
N CYS A 32 -15.51 3.00 -0.60
CA CYS A 32 -16.55 3.49 0.31
C CYS A 32 -17.18 2.47 1.29
N LYS A 33 -17.65 2.97 2.44
CA LYS A 33 -18.39 2.27 3.51
C LYS A 33 -19.64 1.55 2.98
N VAL A 34 -19.82 0.30 3.38
CA VAL A 34 -21.15 -0.35 3.39
C VAL A 34 -21.29 -1.04 4.74
N GLU A 35 -22.34 -0.71 5.48
CA GLU A 35 -22.68 -1.29 6.78
C GLU A 35 -23.33 -2.67 6.56
N PHE A 36 -22.92 -3.68 7.34
CA PHE A 36 -23.64 -4.96 7.38
C PHE A 36 -23.63 -5.53 8.80
N ASP A 37 -24.83 -5.85 9.27
CA ASP A 37 -25.17 -6.45 10.55
C ASP A 37 -24.54 -7.85 10.72
N ASP A 38 -24.06 -8.10 11.93
CA ASP A 38 -23.56 -9.39 12.40
C ASP A 38 -24.73 -10.39 12.53
N ASP A 39 -24.74 -11.46 11.74
CA ASP A 39 -25.23 -12.77 12.19
C ASP A 39 -24.82 -13.88 11.21
N VAL A 40 -24.18 -14.91 11.77
CA VAL A 40 -23.75 -16.12 11.06
C VAL A 40 -24.92 -17.08 10.93
N GLU A 41 -25.41 -17.30 9.71
CA GLU A 41 -26.05 -18.57 9.38
C GLU A 41 -25.93 -18.93 7.90
N GLN A 42 -25.50 -20.17 7.66
CA GLN A 42 -25.29 -20.75 6.34
C GLN A 42 -26.60 -20.80 5.54
N LYS A 43 -26.61 -20.23 4.32
CA LYS A 43 -27.44 -20.71 3.20
C LYS A 43 -26.94 -20.20 1.85
N SER A 44 -26.42 -21.15 1.06
CA SER A 44 -26.63 -21.34 -0.38
C SER A 44 -26.80 -20.13 -1.32
N LYS A 45 -25.90 -20.10 -2.31
CA LYS A 45 -26.11 -19.62 -3.69
C LYS A 45 -26.49 -18.14 -3.87
N ASN A 46 -25.47 -17.29 -3.82
CA ASN A 46 -25.20 -16.29 -4.86
C ASN A 46 -23.79 -15.72 -4.62
N LYS A 47 -22.81 -16.41 -5.21
CA LYS A 47 -21.44 -15.88 -5.33
C LYS A 47 -21.53 -14.59 -6.14
N PRO A 48 -21.10 -13.41 -5.64
CA PRO A 48 -20.95 -12.27 -6.51
C PRO A 48 -19.91 -12.65 -7.55
N THR A 49 -20.32 -12.66 -8.81
CA THR A 49 -19.46 -12.88 -9.97
C THR A 49 -18.35 -11.84 -9.91
N TYR A 50 -17.15 -12.28 -9.53
CA TYR A 50 -15.92 -11.63 -9.96
C TYR A 50 -15.97 -11.61 -11.48
N ASP A 51 -16.07 -10.43 -12.08
CA ASP A 51 -15.81 -10.29 -13.52
C ASP A 51 -14.42 -10.86 -13.80
N GLN A 52 -14.43 -11.96 -14.55
CA GLN A 52 -13.25 -12.71 -14.96
C GLN A 52 -12.61 -12.08 -16.20
N ASP A 53 -12.34 -10.78 -16.14
CA ASP A 53 -11.63 -10.04 -17.21
C ASP A 53 -10.21 -9.63 -16.77
N SER A 54 -9.56 -10.42 -15.91
CA SER A 54 -8.15 -10.21 -15.53
C SER A 54 -7.16 -11.02 -16.40
N ASN A 55 -7.51 -11.30 -17.66
CA ASN A 55 -6.80 -12.32 -18.45
C ASN A 55 -5.76 -11.79 -19.45
N THR A 56 -5.40 -10.49 -19.44
CA THR A 56 -4.42 -9.96 -20.42
C THR A 56 -3.48 -8.85 -19.93
N THR A 57 -3.66 -8.24 -18.75
CA THR A 57 -2.75 -7.16 -18.35
C THR A 57 -1.38 -7.68 -17.96
N ILE A 58 -0.34 -7.12 -18.58
CA ILE A 58 1.06 -7.48 -18.39
C ILE A 58 1.80 -6.24 -17.86
N HIS A 59 2.30 -6.34 -16.63
CA HIS A 59 3.14 -5.31 -16.03
C HIS A 59 4.60 -5.56 -16.41
N SER A 60 5.01 -5.00 -17.55
CA SER A 60 6.38 -5.12 -18.06
C SER A 60 7.39 -4.47 -17.11
N ASN A 61 8.61 -5.03 -17.04
CA ASN A 61 9.71 -4.55 -16.20
C ASN A 61 9.44 -4.58 -14.68
N VAL A 62 8.45 -5.37 -14.24
CA VAL A 62 8.18 -5.60 -12.82
C VAL A 62 8.46 -7.05 -12.51
N ILE A 63 9.13 -7.29 -11.39
CA ILE A 63 9.44 -8.62 -10.86
C ILE A 63 8.63 -8.79 -9.58
N CYS A 64 8.04 -9.97 -9.39
CA CYS A 64 7.38 -10.31 -8.14
C CYS A 64 8.41 -10.72 -7.07
N ASP A 65 8.54 -9.98 -5.98
CA ASP A 65 9.48 -10.27 -4.87
C ASP A 65 9.18 -11.54 -4.09
N GLY A 66 8.04 -12.20 -4.37
CA GLY A 66 7.63 -13.43 -3.72
C GLY A 66 7.91 -14.70 -4.52
N CYS A 67 8.04 -14.61 -5.85
CA CYS A 67 8.23 -15.78 -6.72
C CYS A 67 9.07 -15.53 -7.97
N ASP A 68 9.72 -14.37 -8.06
CA ASP A 68 10.59 -13.93 -9.16
C ASP A 68 9.94 -13.92 -10.54
N MET A 69 8.60 -13.98 -10.60
CA MET A 69 7.85 -13.88 -11.85
C MET A 69 8.09 -12.51 -12.48
N SER A 70 8.55 -12.51 -13.73
CA SER A 70 8.66 -11.31 -14.56
C SER A 70 8.35 -11.62 -16.03
N PRO A 71 7.53 -10.80 -16.73
CA PRO A 71 6.71 -9.73 -16.16
C PRO A 71 5.55 -10.28 -15.31
N ILE A 72 5.04 -9.49 -14.37
CA ILE A 72 3.83 -9.86 -13.61
C ILE A 72 2.63 -9.89 -14.56
N LYS A 73 1.89 -11.00 -14.54
CA LYS A 73 0.65 -11.20 -15.32
C LYS A 73 -0.57 -11.14 -14.40
N GLY A 74 -1.59 -10.40 -14.81
CA GLY A 74 -2.77 -10.11 -13.98
C GLY A 74 -2.49 -8.99 -12.99
N ASP A 75 -3.21 -8.97 -11.87
CA ASP A 75 -3.10 -7.89 -10.87
C ASP A 75 -1.70 -7.81 -10.23
N ARG A 76 -1.11 -6.61 -10.27
CA ARG A 76 0.10 -6.25 -9.52
C ARG A 76 -0.28 -5.63 -8.17
N TYR A 77 0.44 -6.00 -7.11
CA TYR A 77 0.25 -5.46 -5.77
C TYR A 77 1.54 -4.84 -5.24
N ARG A 78 1.55 -3.53 -5.02
CA ARG A 78 2.74 -2.81 -4.55
C ARG A 78 2.62 -2.44 -3.08
N CYS A 79 3.66 -2.65 -2.29
CA CYS A 79 3.68 -2.27 -0.88
C CYS A 79 3.76 -0.74 -0.71
N LEU A 80 2.96 -0.21 0.20
CA LEU A 80 2.97 1.22 0.53
C LEU A 80 4.00 1.59 1.59
N PHE A 81 4.45 0.62 2.40
CA PHE A 81 5.45 0.86 3.46
C PHE A 81 6.86 0.49 3.04
N CYS A 82 7.00 -0.47 2.12
CA CYS A 82 8.29 -0.89 1.59
C CYS A 82 8.59 -0.11 0.30
N PRO A 83 9.81 0.43 0.14
CA PRO A 83 10.17 1.24 -1.03
C PRO A 83 10.16 0.50 -2.38
N ASP A 84 10.37 -0.81 -2.38
CA ASP A 84 10.41 -1.61 -3.60
C ASP A 84 9.94 -3.05 -3.36
N ILE A 85 8.65 -3.21 -3.07
CA ILE A 85 8.03 -4.54 -2.97
C ILE A 85 6.80 -4.60 -3.84
N ASP A 86 6.81 -5.57 -4.75
CA ASP A 86 5.78 -5.90 -5.70
C ASP A 86 5.44 -7.40 -5.64
N PHE A 87 4.16 -7.71 -5.58
CA PHE A 87 3.64 -9.08 -5.59
C PHE A 87 2.67 -9.29 -6.73
N CYS A 88 2.72 -10.49 -7.33
CA CYS A 88 1.63 -10.99 -8.16
C CYS A 88 0.44 -11.40 -7.27
N GLN A 89 -0.73 -11.56 -7.90
CA GLN A 89 -1.96 -11.99 -7.23
C GLN A 89 -1.79 -13.27 -6.38
N SER A 90 -1.02 -14.25 -6.87
CA SER A 90 -0.78 -15.51 -6.14
C SER A 90 0.07 -15.28 -4.89
N CYS A 91 1.15 -14.51 -4.98
CA CYS A 91 2.02 -14.22 -3.83
C CYS A 91 1.31 -13.36 -2.78
N LYS A 92 0.51 -12.38 -3.22
CA LYS A 92 -0.36 -11.61 -2.34
C LYS A 92 -1.34 -12.51 -1.59
N SER A 93 -1.97 -13.45 -2.28
CA SER A 93 -2.99 -14.34 -1.69
C SER A 93 -2.39 -15.35 -0.71
N ALA A 94 -1.13 -15.73 -0.92
CA ALA A 94 -0.37 -16.60 -0.02
C ALA A 94 0.20 -15.86 1.21
N SER A 95 -0.06 -14.56 1.36
CA SER A 95 0.47 -13.72 2.44
C SER A 95 1.98 -13.88 2.65
N ARG A 96 2.74 -14.00 1.56
CA ARG A 96 4.18 -14.23 1.66
C ARG A 96 4.87 -13.05 2.34
N THR A 97 5.65 -13.36 3.37
CA THR A 97 6.69 -12.47 3.89
C THR A 97 7.98 -12.80 3.17
N ASN A 98 8.75 -11.78 2.80
CA ASN A 98 10.11 -11.97 2.31
C ASN A 98 11.06 -11.53 3.45
N TYR A 99 11.79 -12.50 3.98
CA TYR A 99 12.72 -12.31 5.10
C TYR A 99 13.93 -11.47 4.69
N GLU A 100 14.33 -11.56 3.42
CA GLU A 100 15.48 -10.82 2.88
C GLU A 100 15.16 -9.33 2.75
N THR A 101 13.90 -8.97 2.50
CA THR A 101 13.47 -7.59 2.29
C THR A 101 12.76 -6.94 3.48
N ASN A 102 12.74 -7.59 4.65
CA ASN A 102 12.05 -7.14 5.87
C ASN A 102 10.54 -6.81 5.66
N HIS A 103 9.90 -7.43 4.66
CA HIS A 103 8.49 -7.20 4.38
C HIS A 103 7.59 -8.00 5.33
N GLN A 104 6.66 -7.32 6.01
CA GLN A 104 5.64 -7.95 6.87
C GLN A 104 4.32 -8.14 6.12
N TYR A 105 3.66 -9.29 6.30
CA TYR A 105 2.41 -9.63 5.62
C TYR A 105 1.25 -8.65 5.91
N ASN A 106 1.37 -7.87 6.98
CA ASN A 106 0.36 -6.90 7.40
C ASN A 106 0.53 -5.52 6.75
N HIS A 107 1.53 -5.33 5.87
CA HIS A 107 1.69 -4.07 5.16
C HIS A 107 0.54 -3.85 4.16
N PRO A 108 0.02 -2.62 4.06
CA PRO A 108 -1.02 -2.30 3.09
C PRO A 108 -0.45 -2.32 1.67
N LEU A 109 -1.24 -2.87 0.75
CA LEU A 109 -0.85 -3.06 -0.65
C LEU A 109 -1.75 -2.23 -1.57
N LEU A 110 -1.17 -1.63 -2.60
CA LEU A 110 -1.87 -0.97 -3.68
C LEU A 110 -2.13 -1.98 -4.79
N CYS A 111 -3.39 -2.23 -5.13
CA CYS A 111 -3.75 -3.07 -6.27
C CYS A 111 -3.73 -2.23 -7.54
N ILE A 112 -2.98 -2.69 -8.53
CA ILE A 112 -2.71 -2.00 -9.79
C ILE A 112 -3.20 -2.92 -10.90
N LYS A 113 -4.28 -2.51 -11.56
CA LYS A 113 -4.90 -3.29 -12.65
C LYS A 113 -4.14 -3.16 -13.95
N ASP A 114 -3.69 -1.96 -14.28
CA ASP A 114 -2.85 -1.66 -15.42
C ASP A 114 -1.83 -0.59 -15.00
N SER A 115 -0.54 -0.87 -15.13
CA SER A 115 0.51 0.10 -14.80
C SER A 115 0.62 1.21 -15.85
N SER A 116 0.18 0.98 -17.09
CA SER A 116 0.28 1.96 -18.16
C SER A 116 -0.57 3.20 -17.89
N GLU A 117 -1.77 3.01 -17.30
CA GLU A 117 -2.69 4.06 -16.88
C GLU A 117 -2.08 5.03 -15.85
N TYR A 118 -1.11 4.56 -15.05
CA TYR A 118 -0.52 5.31 -13.94
C TYR A 118 1.00 5.36 -14.01
N SER A 119 1.56 5.30 -15.21
CA SER A 119 3.02 5.24 -15.45
C SER A 119 3.79 6.39 -14.79
N GLU A 120 3.18 7.58 -14.68
CA GLU A 120 3.75 8.77 -14.03
C GLU A 120 3.55 8.82 -12.50
N SER A 121 2.89 7.83 -11.90
CA SER A 121 2.58 7.84 -10.48
C SER A 121 3.81 7.52 -9.62
N PHE A 122 4.16 8.43 -8.70
CA PHE A 122 5.20 8.21 -7.68
C PHE A 122 4.95 6.97 -6.80
N TYR A 123 3.71 6.48 -6.73
CA TYR A 123 3.39 5.26 -5.98
C TYR A 123 3.86 3.99 -6.69
N LEU A 124 4.07 4.04 -8.01
CA LEU A 124 4.53 2.91 -8.83
C LEU A 124 6.05 2.86 -9.02
N GLN A 125 6.75 3.95 -8.70
CA GLN A 125 8.20 4.06 -8.82
C GLN A 125 8.90 3.33 -7.67
N ASN A 126 10.04 2.71 -7.96
CA ASN A 126 10.98 2.26 -6.93
C ASN A 126 11.44 3.49 -6.12
N ARG A 127 11.28 3.43 -4.79
CA ARG A 127 11.58 4.54 -3.88
C ARG A 127 12.85 4.32 -3.05
N THR A 128 13.62 3.26 -3.30
CA THR A 128 14.87 2.98 -2.56
C THR A 128 15.89 4.08 -2.71
N ASP A 129 15.89 4.76 -3.86
CA ASP A 129 16.87 5.79 -4.20
C ASP A 129 16.50 7.17 -3.61
N ILE A 130 15.31 7.30 -3.04
CA ILE A 130 14.88 8.52 -2.33
C ILE A 130 15.40 8.43 -0.90
N ASP A 131 16.66 8.79 -0.70
CA ASP A 131 17.31 8.85 0.61
C ASP A 131 17.29 10.29 1.19
N HIS A 132 16.85 10.41 2.43
CA HIS A 132 16.99 11.62 3.24
C HIS A 132 17.99 11.38 4.39
N THR A 133 19.28 11.31 4.05
CA THR A 133 20.39 10.81 4.91
C THR A 133 20.42 11.43 6.32
N ASN A 134 20.04 12.70 6.45
CA ASN A 134 20.09 13.45 7.72
C ASN A 134 18.75 13.63 8.43
N ILE A 135 17.68 13.04 7.89
CA ILE A 135 16.33 13.23 8.40
C ILE A 135 15.86 11.97 9.11
N GLN A 136 15.35 12.18 10.32
CA GLN A 136 14.77 11.12 11.13
C GLN A 136 13.24 11.27 11.15
N CYS A 137 12.52 10.16 11.08
CA CYS A 137 11.09 10.18 11.37
C CYS A 137 10.87 10.41 12.86
N ASN A 138 10.09 11.42 13.22
CA ASN A 138 9.82 11.77 14.61
C ASN A 138 8.94 10.75 15.36
N SER A 139 8.19 9.89 14.65
CA SER A 139 7.29 8.92 15.29
C SER A 139 7.93 7.52 15.46
N CYS A 140 8.63 7.00 14.45
CA CYS A 140 9.27 5.67 14.52
C CYS A 140 10.79 5.72 14.66
N PHE A 141 11.39 6.91 14.68
CA PHE A 141 12.83 7.14 14.85
C PHE A 141 13.73 6.56 13.75
N ILE A 142 13.17 6.06 12.64
CA ILE A 142 13.97 5.60 11.50
C ILE A 142 14.80 6.75 10.93
N LYS A 143 16.09 6.50 10.71
CA LYS A 143 17.04 7.41 10.09
C LYS A 143 18.03 6.60 9.24
N PRO A 144 18.23 6.95 7.96
CA PRO A 144 17.47 7.98 7.24
C PRO A 144 16.04 7.56 6.92
N ILE A 145 15.20 8.54 6.59
CA ILE A 145 13.92 8.24 5.93
C ILE A 145 14.24 7.84 4.49
N ILE A 146 13.96 6.58 4.15
CA ILE A 146 13.99 6.08 2.77
C ILE A 146 12.56 6.10 2.21
N GLY A 147 12.42 6.59 0.98
CA GLY A 147 11.15 6.78 0.31
C GLY A 147 10.55 8.16 0.53
N ILE A 148 9.23 8.28 0.43
CA ILE A 148 8.58 9.59 0.51
C ILE A 148 8.63 10.13 1.95
N ARG A 149 9.12 11.36 2.09
CA ARG A 149 9.09 12.11 3.35
C ARG A 149 7.90 13.04 3.38
N TYR A 150 7.24 13.12 4.54
CA TYR A 150 6.19 14.09 4.83
C TYR A 150 6.69 15.05 5.90
N GLN A 151 6.70 16.34 5.55
CA GLN A 151 7.04 17.40 6.50
C GLN A 151 5.79 18.16 6.90
N CYS A 152 5.47 18.13 8.19
CA CYS A 152 4.40 18.91 8.75
C CYS A 152 4.84 20.36 8.94
N ASN A 153 3.89 21.29 8.83
CA ASN A 153 4.11 22.72 9.12
C ASN A 153 4.64 22.99 10.54
N CYS A 154 4.41 22.10 11.51
CA CYS A 154 4.94 22.17 12.87
C CYS A 154 6.39 21.67 13.00
N GLY A 155 7.06 21.34 11.89
CA GLY A 155 8.47 20.92 11.85
C GLY A 155 8.68 19.41 12.00
N ILE A 156 7.63 18.63 12.19
CA ILE A 156 7.68 17.17 12.33
C ILE A 156 7.90 16.50 10.96
N ASN A 157 8.77 15.49 10.93
CA ASN A 157 9.05 14.65 9.78
C ASN A 157 8.47 13.25 9.99
N LEU A 158 7.77 12.75 8.98
CA LEU A 158 7.13 11.45 8.98
C LEU A 158 7.59 10.66 7.76
N CYS A 159 7.89 9.37 7.94
CA CYS A 159 8.03 8.45 6.82
C CYS A 159 6.64 8.01 6.32
N GLU A 160 6.57 7.38 5.15
CA GLU A 160 5.33 6.87 4.53
C GLU A 160 4.47 6.07 5.51
N LYS A 161 5.09 5.16 6.27
CA LYS A 161 4.38 4.34 7.26
C LYS A 161 3.73 5.20 8.34
N CYS A 162 4.50 6.08 8.99
CA CYS A 162 3.99 6.89 10.09
C CYS A 162 2.92 7.88 9.64
N GLU A 163 3.09 8.42 8.43
CA GLU A 163 2.08 9.27 7.81
C GLU A 163 0.79 8.50 7.55
N PHE A 164 0.88 7.35 6.89
CA PHE A 164 -0.27 6.51 6.56
C PHE A 164 -1.04 6.06 7.81
N THR A 165 -0.32 5.70 8.88
CA THR A 165 -0.93 5.29 10.15
C THR A 165 -1.49 6.46 10.97
N GLY A 166 -1.22 7.70 10.55
CA GLY A 166 -1.71 8.89 11.25
C GLY A 166 -1.10 9.08 12.64
N LEU A 167 0.19 8.75 12.82
CA LEU A 167 0.91 8.87 14.10
C LEU A 167 1.33 10.33 14.43
N HIS A 168 0.57 11.29 13.93
CA HIS A 168 0.62 12.73 14.20
C HIS A 168 -0.73 13.34 13.82
N ASP A 169 -1.03 14.52 14.37
CA ASP A 169 -2.29 15.23 14.15
C ASP A 169 -2.62 15.39 12.66
N GLN A 170 -3.66 14.68 12.21
CA GLN A 170 -4.09 14.62 10.82
C GLN A 170 -4.75 15.94 10.34
N SER A 171 -5.07 16.86 11.25
CA SER A 171 -5.59 18.19 10.89
C SER A 171 -4.52 19.12 10.34
N HIS A 172 -3.24 18.85 10.60
CA HIS A 172 -2.16 19.67 10.09
C HIS A 172 -1.89 19.41 8.60
N GLN A 173 -1.62 20.48 7.87
CA GLN A 173 -1.14 20.39 6.49
C GLN A 173 0.30 19.86 6.45
N ARG A 174 0.54 18.92 5.53
CA ARG A 174 1.83 18.28 5.33
C ARG A 174 2.29 18.43 3.89
N THR A 175 3.57 18.71 3.72
CA THR A 175 4.24 18.77 2.42
C THR A 175 4.81 17.39 2.10
N LYS A 176 4.47 16.87 0.93
CA LYS A 176 5.05 15.65 0.37
C LYS A 176 6.39 15.99 -0.29
N ILE A 177 7.46 15.31 0.11
CA ILE A 177 8.83 15.52 -0.38
C ILE A 177 9.31 14.19 -0.99
N THR A 178 9.60 14.21 -2.29
CA THR A 178 9.98 13.03 -3.10
C THR A 178 11.41 13.09 -3.63
N ASN A 179 12.10 14.23 -3.45
CA ASN A 179 13.46 14.42 -3.95
C ASN A 179 14.47 14.18 -2.81
N PRO A 180 15.57 13.45 -3.06
CA PRO A 180 16.68 13.34 -2.11
C PRO A 180 17.21 14.72 -1.71
N ILE A 181 17.78 14.83 -0.49
CA ILE A 181 18.41 16.07 0.03
C ILE A 181 19.87 15.80 0.35
#